data_AF-A0A3M1DLX7-F1
#
_entry.id   AF-A0A3M1DLX7-F1
#
_cell.length_a   1.000
_cell.length_b   1.000
_cell.length_c   1.000
_cell.angle_alpha   90.00
_cell.angle_beta   90.00
_cell.angle_gamma   90.00
#
_symmetry.space_group_name_H-M   'P 1'
#
loop_
_entity.id
_entity.type
_entity.pdbx_description
1 polymer ?
#
loop_
_entity_poly.entity_id
_entity_poly.type
_entity_poly.pdbx_seq_one_letter_code
_entity_poly.pdbx_strand_id
1 'polypeptide(L)'
;MRGPILLLLLALPAIRIAAADEAGPHRPAGIRGCTQCHATTPDRFPGSGPGRLPGDDLLPDGIGMCTGCHAGAAASHPLGEPLDFEVPPDLPLTESRTMTCLTCHYAHGELESDRPWASVSLMDRLTNSERMHKSFLLRRNNADGELCLVCHDTSGNRP
;
A
#
# COMPACT_ATOMS: atom_id res chain seq x y z
N MET A 1 34.27 -7.28 64.78
CA MET A 1 33.11 -8.11 64.36
C MET A 1 32.88 -7.94 62.87
N ARG A 2 32.15 -8.84 62.20
CA ARG A 2 31.79 -8.73 60.76
C ARG A 2 30.33 -8.29 60.63
N GLY A 3 30.06 -7.23 59.88
CA GLY A 3 28.69 -6.83 59.50
C GLY A 3 28.23 -7.54 58.24
N PRO A 4 26.91 -7.82 58.08
CA PRO A 4 26.38 -8.46 56.88
C PRO A 4 26.30 -7.47 55.72
N ILE A 5 26.79 -7.87 54.54
CA ILE A 5 26.56 -7.13 53.29
C ILE A 5 25.20 -7.55 52.75
N LEU A 6 24.24 -6.62 52.75
CA LEU A 6 22.89 -6.86 52.23
C LEU A 6 22.91 -6.80 50.69
N LEU A 7 23.01 -7.97 50.05
CA LEU A 7 23.04 -8.08 48.59
C LEU A 7 21.62 -7.95 48.01
N LEU A 8 21.23 -6.72 47.64
CA LEU A 8 19.91 -6.42 47.08
C LEU A 8 19.80 -6.91 45.61
N LEU A 9 19.34 -8.14 45.42
CA LEU A 9 19.07 -8.71 44.10
C LEU A 9 17.82 -8.06 43.46
N LEU A 10 18.05 -7.08 42.59
CA LEU A 10 17.03 -6.48 41.74
C LEU A 10 16.52 -7.50 40.70
N ALA A 11 15.34 -8.06 40.95
CA ALA A 11 14.63 -8.86 39.96
C ALA A 11 13.99 -7.94 38.90
N LEU A 12 14.63 -7.81 37.73
CA LEU A 12 14.00 -7.13 36.60
C LEU A 12 12.82 -7.97 36.07
N PRO A 13 11.62 -7.39 35.89
CA PRO A 13 10.53 -8.09 35.22
C PRO A 13 10.90 -8.33 33.76
N ALA A 14 10.77 -9.57 33.29
CA ALA A 14 11.02 -9.92 31.89
C ALA A 14 9.89 -9.35 31.01
N ILE A 15 10.09 -8.14 30.49
CA ILE A 15 9.17 -7.51 29.54
C ILE A 15 9.09 -8.40 28.29
N ARG A 16 7.98 -9.12 28.19
CA ARG A 16 7.62 -9.84 26.97
C ARG A 16 7.09 -8.83 25.97
N ILE A 17 8.01 -8.30 25.14
CA ILE A 17 7.62 -7.66 23.88
C ILE A 17 6.88 -8.73 23.09
N ALA A 18 5.56 -8.56 22.94
CA ALA A 18 4.83 -9.30 21.93
C ALA A 18 5.38 -8.86 20.58
N ALA A 19 5.76 -9.82 19.73
CA ALA A 19 6.04 -9.50 18.34
C ALA A 19 4.78 -8.85 17.75
N ALA A 20 4.96 -7.77 16.99
CA ALA A 20 3.89 -7.34 16.09
C ALA A 20 3.62 -8.49 15.11
N ASP A 21 2.38 -8.63 14.67
CA ASP A 21 2.09 -9.59 13.60
C ASP A 21 2.74 -9.03 12.32
N GLU A 22 3.75 -9.73 11.79
CA GLU A 22 4.51 -9.35 10.57
C GLU A 22 3.66 -9.50 9.29
N ALA A 23 2.34 -9.40 9.45
CA ALA A 23 1.32 -9.43 8.42
C ALA A 23 1.10 -8.01 7.87
N GLY A 24 1.46 -7.79 6.59
CA GLY A 24 1.12 -6.57 5.87
C GLY A 24 -0.40 -6.27 5.92
N PRO A 25 -0.84 -5.01 5.81
CA PRO A 25 -2.16 -4.56 6.27
C PRO A 25 -3.37 -5.16 5.55
N HIS A 26 -3.18 -5.83 4.39
CA HIS A 26 -4.24 -6.55 3.67
C HIS A 26 -3.97 -8.06 3.57
N ARG A 27 -3.07 -8.62 4.38
CA ARG A 27 -2.74 -10.05 4.39
C ARG A 27 -3.93 -10.86 4.93
N PRO A 28 -4.53 -11.78 4.14
CA PRO A 28 -5.72 -12.50 4.57
C PRO A 28 -5.42 -13.48 5.71
N ALA A 29 -6.32 -13.54 6.70
CA ALA A 29 -6.27 -14.47 7.83
C ALA A 29 -6.59 -15.92 7.41
N GLY A 30 -5.69 -16.52 6.62
CA GLY A 30 -5.89 -17.80 5.95
C GLY A 30 -6.88 -17.73 4.79
N ILE A 31 -7.23 -18.89 4.24
CA ILE A 31 -7.98 -19.03 2.97
C ILE A 31 -9.33 -18.28 2.99
N ARG A 32 -10.01 -18.23 4.14
CA ARG A 32 -11.30 -17.51 4.30
C ARG A 32 -11.17 -15.97 4.35
N GLY A 33 -9.95 -15.44 4.39
CA GLY A 33 -9.70 -14.01 4.25
C GLY A 33 -9.77 -13.53 2.79
N CYS A 34 -9.41 -14.39 1.82
CA CYS A 34 -9.35 -14.00 0.41
C CYS A 34 -10.70 -13.51 -0.12
N THR A 35 -11.79 -14.17 0.28
CA THR A 35 -13.17 -13.85 -0.17
C THR A 35 -13.79 -12.62 0.52
N GLN A 36 -12.99 -11.80 1.22
CA GLN A 36 -13.39 -10.45 1.64
C GLN A 36 -13.15 -9.42 0.51
N CYS A 37 -12.15 -9.70 -0.34
CA CYS A 37 -11.77 -8.88 -1.49
C CYS A 37 -12.15 -9.54 -2.82
N HIS A 38 -12.07 -10.87 -2.88
CA HIS A 38 -12.31 -11.66 -4.09
C HIS A 38 -13.70 -12.34 -4.10
N ALA A 39 -14.27 -12.53 -5.29
CA ALA A 39 -15.54 -13.22 -5.53
C ALA A 39 -15.44 -14.74 -5.29
N THR A 40 -14.25 -15.31 -5.48
CA THR A 40 -13.90 -16.70 -5.18
C THR A 40 -12.55 -16.73 -4.46
N THR A 41 -12.15 -17.88 -3.92
CA THR A 41 -10.76 -18.07 -3.48
C THR A 41 -9.89 -18.27 -4.72
N PRO A 42 -8.85 -17.45 -4.98
CA PRO A 42 -7.97 -17.69 -6.13
C PRO A 42 -7.16 -18.98 -5.96
N ASP A 43 -7.09 -19.80 -7.02
CA ASP A 43 -6.32 -21.07 -7.05
C ASP A 43 -4.80 -20.88 -6.79
N ARG A 44 -4.33 -19.63 -6.88
CA ARG A 44 -2.93 -19.24 -6.68
C ARG A 44 -2.90 -17.90 -5.95
N PHE A 45 -2.09 -17.81 -4.91
CA PHE A 45 -1.59 -16.50 -4.49
C PHE A 45 -0.73 -15.94 -5.64
N PRO A 46 -1.05 -14.78 -6.24
CA PRO A 46 -0.30 -14.30 -7.40
C PRO A 46 1.14 -13.96 -6.99
N GLY A 47 2.11 -14.73 -7.48
CA GLY A 47 3.53 -14.46 -7.24
C GLY A 47 3.99 -13.24 -8.01
N SER A 48 3.87 -12.05 -7.39
CA SER A 48 4.71 -10.86 -7.63
C SER A 48 5.00 -10.50 -9.10
N GLY A 49 4.03 -10.68 -9.99
CA GLY A 49 4.15 -10.36 -11.40
C GLY A 49 3.72 -8.91 -11.68
N PRO A 50 4.63 -8.01 -12.09
CA PRO A 50 4.21 -6.68 -12.55
C PRO A 50 3.32 -6.82 -13.79
N GLY A 51 2.21 -6.07 -13.81
CA GLY A 51 1.39 -5.91 -15.02
C GLY A 51 0.19 -6.84 -15.20
N ARG A 52 -0.36 -7.38 -14.10
CA ARG A 52 -1.79 -7.72 -14.05
C ARG A 52 -2.46 -7.10 -12.82
N LEU A 53 -3.69 -6.64 -13.00
CA LEU A 53 -4.67 -6.54 -11.93
C LEU A 53 -5.04 -7.97 -11.49
N PRO A 54 -5.70 -8.16 -10.33
CA PRO A 54 -6.67 -9.25 -10.20
C PRO A 54 -7.66 -9.21 -11.39
N GLY A 55 -8.31 -10.33 -11.70
CA GLY A 55 -9.30 -10.33 -12.76
C GLY A 55 -10.60 -9.63 -12.33
N ASP A 56 -11.68 -9.92 -13.05
CA ASP A 56 -13.03 -9.52 -12.68
C ASP A 56 -13.56 -10.30 -11.44
N ASP A 57 -12.66 -10.98 -10.73
CA ASP A 57 -12.89 -11.74 -9.50
C ASP A 57 -12.79 -10.88 -8.23
N LEU A 58 -12.96 -9.55 -8.31
CA LEU A 58 -13.02 -8.65 -7.15
C LEU A 58 -14.46 -8.29 -6.76
N LEU A 59 -14.69 -7.98 -5.49
CA LEU A 59 -16.01 -7.58 -4.96
C LEU A 59 -16.00 -6.13 -4.42
N PRO A 60 -16.87 -5.22 -4.94
CA PRO A 60 -17.62 -5.31 -6.20
C PRO A 60 -16.74 -5.07 -7.44
N ASP A 61 -15.63 -4.34 -7.29
CA ASP A 61 -14.62 -4.02 -8.32
C ASP A 61 -13.35 -3.45 -7.64
N GLY A 62 -12.28 -3.19 -8.41
CA GLY A 62 -11.00 -2.68 -7.90
C GLY A 62 -10.97 -1.25 -7.33
N ILE A 63 -12.10 -0.54 -7.32
CA ILE A 63 -12.31 0.78 -6.67
C ILE A 63 -13.27 0.62 -5.47
N GLY A 64 -14.40 -0.07 -5.66
CA GLY A 64 -15.39 -0.32 -4.62
C GLY A 64 -14.84 -1.18 -3.47
N MET A 65 -14.01 -2.18 -3.79
CA MET A 65 -13.33 -3.04 -2.82
C MET A 65 -12.47 -2.19 -1.87
N CYS A 66 -11.69 -1.26 -2.43
CA CYS A 66 -10.81 -0.39 -1.65
C CYS A 66 -11.59 0.67 -0.88
N THR A 67 -12.57 1.34 -1.50
CA THR A 67 -13.32 2.44 -0.87
C THR A 67 -14.29 1.96 0.21
N GLY A 68 -14.68 0.68 0.22
CA GLY A 68 -15.45 0.06 1.30
C GLY A 68 -14.74 0.06 2.66
N CYS A 69 -13.39 0.08 2.68
CA CYS A 69 -12.58 0.27 3.89
C CYS A 69 -11.92 1.67 3.94
N HIS A 70 -11.41 2.15 2.81
CA HIS A 70 -10.72 3.44 2.69
C HIS A 70 -11.67 4.53 2.18
N ALA A 71 -12.60 4.93 3.04
CA ALA A 71 -13.54 6.00 2.75
C ALA A 71 -12.80 7.28 2.30
N GLY A 72 -13.21 7.83 1.15
CA GLY A 72 -12.61 9.04 0.56
C GLY A 72 -11.34 8.82 -0.28
N ALA A 73 -10.77 7.61 -0.36
CA ALA A 73 -9.55 7.36 -1.15
C ALA A 73 -9.71 7.70 -2.65
N ALA A 74 -10.91 7.50 -3.21
CA ALA A 74 -11.23 7.87 -4.60
C ALA A 74 -11.30 9.39 -4.85
N ALA A 75 -11.16 10.25 -3.83
CA ALA A 75 -11.04 11.69 -4.02
C ALA A 75 -9.61 12.14 -4.39
N SER A 76 -8.59 11.28 -4.20
CA SER A 76 -7.19 11.62 -4.46
C SER A 76 -6.76 11.52 -5.92
N HIS A 77 -7.48 10.75 -6.75
CA HIS A 77 -7.26 10.63 -8.19
C HIS A 77 -8.59 10.30 -8.90
N PRO A 78 -8.78 10.69 -10.18
CA PRO A 78 -9.93 10.27 -10.99
C PRO A 78 -9.80 8.78 -11.33
N LEU A 79 -10.51 7.92 -10.59
CA LEU A 79 -10.59 6.48 -10.83
C LEU A 79 -11.85 6.15 -11.66
N GLY A 80 -11.81 5.05 -12.41
CA GLY A 80 -12.92 4.61 -13.26
C GLY A 80 -13.05 5.33 -14.61
N GLU A 81 -12.37 6.47 -14.78
CA GLU A 81 -12.25 7.15 -16.07
C GLU A 81 -11.30 6.39 -17.02
N PRO A 82 -11.60 6.32 -18.34
CA PRO A 82 -10.74 5.67 -19.33
C PRO A 82 -9.52 6.53 -19.70
N LEU A 83 -8.41 5.88 -20.03
CA LEU A 83 -7.21 6.50 -20.58
C LEU A 83 -7.08 6.28 -22.10
N ASP A 84 -6.90 7.40 -22.80
CA ASP A 84 -6.65 7.52 -24.24
C ASP A 84 -5.17 7.34 -24.63
N PHE A 85 -4.23 7.56 -23.70
CA PHE A 85 -2.81 7.25 -23.86
C PHE A 85 -2.44 5.84 -23.33
N GLU A 86 -1.23 5.37 -23.63
CA GLU A 86 -0.69 4.10 -23.11
C GLU A 86 0.09 4.30 -21.81
N VAL A 87 -0.10 3.38 -20.87
CA VAL A 87 0.69 3.31 -19.62
C VAL A 87 1.68 2.14 -19.66
N PRO A 88 2.81 2.20 -18.94
CA PRO A 88 3.75 1.09 -18.83
C PRO A 88 3.08 -0.20 -18.35
N PRO A 89 3.52 -1.39 -18.82
CA PRO A 89 2.84 -2.66 -18.53
C PRO A 89 2.68 -2.96 -17.04
N ASP A 90 3.60 -2.51 -16.19
CA ASP A 90 3.60 -2.73 -14.75
C ASP A 90 2.55 -1.91 -13.97
N LEU A 91 1.87 -0.96 -14.63
CA LEU A 91 0.75 -0.17 -14.09
C LEU A 91 -0.56 -0.55 -14.81
N PRO A 92 -1.12 -1.73 -14.52
CA PRO A 92 -2.18 -2.32 -15.34
C PRO A 92 -3.52 -1.58 -15.20
N LEU A 93 -4.16 -1.33 -16.33
CA LEU A 93 -5.54 -0.84 -16.42
C LEU A 93 -6.53 -2.01 -16.46
N THR A 94 -7.82 -1.70 -16.32
CA THR A 94 -8.92 -2.64 -16.61
C THR A 94 -9.02 -2.95 -18.11
N GLU A 95 -9.85 -3.94 -18.49
CA GLU A 95 -10.14 -4.21 -19.91
C GLU A 95 -10.72 -2.99 -20.64
N SER A 96 -11.49 -2.15 -19.94
CA SER A 96 -12.04 -0.89 -20.43
C SER A 96 -11.05 0.29 -20.38
N ARG A 97 -9.74 0.02 -20.19
CA ARG A 97 -8.64 1.00 -20.06
C ARG A 97 -8.84 2.04 -18.96
N THR A 98 -9.54 1.70 -17.88
CA THR A 98 -9.77 2.60 -16.75
C THR A 98 -8.73 2.38 -15.64
N MET A 99 -8.40 3.45 -14.91
CA MET A 99 -7.55 3.36 -13.71
C MET A 99 -8.35 2.90 -12.49
N THR A 100 -7.76 2.04 -11.67
CA THR A 100 -8.30 1.63 -10.36
C THR A 100 -7.27 1.88 -9.26
N CYS A 101 -7.65 1.72 -7.99
CA CYS A 101 -6.67 1.74 -6.89
C CYS A 101 -5.50 0.76 -7.15
N LEU A 102 -5.80 -0.41 -7.72
CA LEU A 102 -4.85 -1.49 -7.99
C LEU A 102 -4.00 -1.28 -9.26
N THR A 103 -4.25 -0.22 -10.04
CA THR A 103 -3.34 0.23 -11.11
C THR A 103 -2.05 0.77 -10.49
N CYS A 104 -2.14 1.53 -9.41
CA CYS A 104 -0.98 2.08 -8.70
C CYS A 104 -0.57 1.25 -7.47
N HIS A 105 -1.50 0.55 -6.81
CA HIS A 105 -1.23 -0.24 -5.59
C HIS A 105 -1.16 -1.75 -5.83
N TYR A 106 -0.39 -2.44 -4.98
CA TYR A 106 -0.29 -3.90 -4.92
C TYR A 106 -0.65 -4.40 -3.50
N ALA A 107 -1.93 -4.70 -3.28
CA ALA A 107 -2.48 -5.00 -1.95
C ALA A 107 -1.84 -6.23 -1.27
N HIS A 108 -1.31 -7.19 -2.03
CA HIS A 108 -0.64 -8.39 -1.52
C HIS A 108 0.88 -8.22 -1.34
N GLY A 109 1.40 -6.99 -1.40
CA GLY A 109 2.81 -6.69 -1.14
C GLY A 109 3.17 -6.71 0.35
N GLU A 110 4.44 -6.98 0.63
CA GLU A 110 5.07 -6.55 1.87
C GLU A 110 5.42 -5.05 1.75
N LEU A 111 5.64 -4.38 2.88
CA LEU A 111 6.10 -3.00 2.87
C LEU A 111 7.59 -2.98 2.55
N GLU A 112 7.96 -2.70 1.29
CA GLU A 112 9.35 -2.54 0.84
C GLU A 112 10.13 -1.43 1.57
N SER A 113 9.46 -0.62 2.39
CA SER A 113 10.00 0.54 3.08
C SER A 113 9.27 0.79 4.40
N ASP A 114 10.01 1.14 5.46
CA ASP A 114 9.49 1.65 6.73
C ASP A 114 8.81 3.03 6.59
N ARG A 115 9.06 3.69 5.45
CA ARG A 115 8.56 5.03 5.12
C ARG A 115 7.59 4.98 3.93
N PRO A 116 6.52 5.78 3.96
CA PRO A 116 5.59 5.90 2.85
C PRO A 116 6.29 6.45 1.60
N TRP A 117 5.80 6.04 0.43
CA TRP A 117 6.21 6.58 -0.85
C TRP A 117 5.22 7.67 -1.27
N ALA A 118 5.72 8.88 -1.51
CA ALA A 118 4.95 10.05 -1.88
C ALA A 118 5.85 11.02 -2.65
N SER A 119 5.27 11.79 -3.57
CA SER A 119 5.96 12.79 -4.40
C SER A 119 6.31 14.03 -3.57
N VAL A 120 7.40 13.95 -2.81
CA VAL A 120 7.76 14.94 -1.79
C VAL A 120 9.03 15.73 -2.14
N SER A 121 8.86 17.03 -2.32
CA SER A 121 9.99 17.95 -2.53
C SER A 121 10.87 18.03 -1.28
N LEU A 122 12.08 18.59 -1.40
CA LEU A 122 12.93 18.85 -0.23
C LEU A 122 12.20 19.69 0.84
N MET A 123 11.37 20.66 0.44
CA MET A 123 10.60 21.49 1.37
C MET A 123 9.41 20.75 2.00
N ASP A 124 8.77 19.82 1.29
CA ASP A 124 7.76 18.91 1.86
C ASP A 124 8.38 18.05 2.97
N ARG A 125 9.53 17.42 2.66
CA ARG A 125 10.31 16.59 3.60
C ARG A 125 10.75 17.38 4.85
N LEU A 126 11.14 18.65 4.69
CA LEU A 126 11.57 19.53 5.80
C LEU A 126 10.42 20.11 6.64
N THR A 127 9.24 20.35 6.04
CA THR A 127 8.11 20.97 6.75
C THR A 127 7.07 19.96 7.25
N ASN A 128 7.16 18.70 6.83
CA ASN A 128 6.13 17.66 7.02
C ASN A 128 4.73 18.17 6.61
N SER A 129 4.63 18.72 5.39
CA SER A 129 3.43 19.40 4.89
C SER A 129 2.19 18.49 4.85
N GLU A 130 1.02 19.05 5.15
CA GLU A 130 -0.26 18.31 5.16
C GLU A 130 -0.68 17.82 3.77
N ARG A 131 -0.17 18.43 2.68
CA ARG A 131 -0.39 17.95 1.30
C ARG A 131 0.32 16.62 0.98
N MET A 132 1.15 16.12 1.89
CA MET A 132 1.78 14.80 1.75
C MET A 132 0.78 13.69 2.12
N HIS A 133 -0.05 13.29 1.16
CA HIS A 133 -0.83 12.05 1.26
C HIS A 133 0.11 10.84 1.22
N LYS A 134 0.61 10.46 2.40
CA LYS A 134 1.56 9.36 2.64
C LYS A 134 0.95 8.03 2.19
N SER A 135 1.46 7.49 1.09
CA SER A 135 0.94 6.27 0.47
C SER A 135 1.86 5.07 0.70
N PHE A 136 1.29 3.86 0.65
CA PHE A 136 1.96 2.59 0.91
C PHE A 136 1.54 1.54 -0.11
N LEU A 137 2.36 0.49 -0.28
CA LEU A 137 2.09 -0.62 -1.21
C LEU A 137 1.86 -0.15 -2.66
N LEU A 138 2.60 0.85 -3.15
CA LEU A 138 2.57 1.18 -4.58
C LEU A 138 3.35 0.12 -5.39
N ARG A 139 3.11 0.05 -6.71
CA ARG A 139 3.85 -0.84 -7.64
C ARG A 139 5.23 -0.31 -8.04
N ARG A 140 5.54 0.94 -7.68
CA ARG A 140 6.82 1.62 -7.90
C ARG A 140 7.13 2.51 -6.71
N ASN A 141 8.41 2.74 -6.46
CA ASN A 141 8.82 3.92 -5.71
C ASN A 141 8.22 5.19 -6.36
N ASN A 142 7.96 6.20 -5.54
CA ASN A 142 7.43 7.50 -5.98
C ASN A 142 8.04 8.65 -5.15
N ALA A 143 9.23 8.45 -4.58
CA ALA A 143 9.85 9.40 -3.66
C ALA A 143 10.12 10.76 -4.31
N ASP A 144 10.41 10.77 -5.61
CA ASP A 144 10.78 11.95 -6.38
C ASP A 144 9.71 12.30 -7.45
N GLY A 145 8.57 11.59 -7.47
CA GLY A 145 7.42 11.85 -8.33
C GLY A 145 7.32 10.97 -9.59
N GLU A 146 8.19 9.98 -9.71
CA GLU A 146 8.37 9.13 -10.90
C GLU A 146 7.15 8.27 -11.28
N LEU A 147 6.22 8.01 -10.35
CA LEU A 147 4.94 7.36 -10.66
C LEU A 147 3.90 8.38 -11.16
N CYS A 148 3.89 9.59 -10.62
CA CYS A 148 2.98 10.67 -11.06
C CYS A 148 3.26 11.07 -12.51
N LEU A 149 4.55 11.11 -12.91
CA LEU A 149 5.01 11.47 -14.24
C LEU A 149 4.67 10.45 -15.34
N VAL A 150 3.97 9.34 -15.02
CA VAL A 150 3.40 8.43 -16.03
C VAL A 150 2.12 9.00 -16.65
N CYS A 151 1.34 9.75 -15.87
CA CYS A 151 0.04 10.28 -16.29
C CYS A 151 0.01 11.82 -16.32
N HIS A 152 1.10 12.48 -15.94
CA HIS A 152 1.19 13.93 -15.84
C HIS A 152 2.54 14.48 -16.35
N ASP A 153 2.54 15.70 -16.90
CA ASP A 153 3.74 16.50 -17.13
C ASP A 153 4.29 17.07 -15.79
N THR A 154 5.43 17.78 -15.85
CA THR A 154 6.02 18.45 -14.68
C THR A 154 5.23 19.65 -14.16
N SER A 155 4.13 20.01 -14.84
CA SER A 155 3.17 21.06 -14.44
C SER A 155 1.90 20.49 -13.82
N GLY A 156 1.67 19.18 -13.91
CA GLY A 156 0.45 18.48 -13.48
C GLY A 156 -0.62 18.28 -14.56
N ASN A 157 -0.40 18.70 -15.81
CA ASN A 157 -1.29 18.45 -16.94
C ASN A 157 -1.21 16.99 -17.39
N ARG A 158 -2.25 16.45 -18.03
CA ARG A 158 -2.14 15.17 -18.77
C ARG A 158 -1.28 15.36 -20.04
N PRO A 159 -0.60 14.31 -20.53
CA PRO A 159 0.15 14.33 -21.79
C PRO A 159 -0.76 14.52 -23.02
#